data_AF-A0A851SIW5-F1
#
_entry.id   AF-A0A851SIW5-F1
#
_cell.length_a   1.000
_cell.length_b   1.000
_cell.length_c   1.000
_cell.angle_alpha   90.00
_cell.angle_beta   90.00
_cell.angle_gamma   90.00
#
_symmetry.space_group_name_H-M   'P 1'
#
loop_
_entity.id
_entity.type
_entity.pdbx_description
1 polymer ?
#
loop_
_entity_poly.entity_id
_entity_poly.type
_entity_poly.pdbx_seq_one_letter_code
_entity_poly.pdbx_strand_id
1 'polypeptide(L)'
;MRPADELAELWAADSLNMEAIEAMDITGWRTYQLVYFLDQVLQKSPLPEGNVKRLSKMYPKISKAQNAELRLRWCQIILKNNLEAEYSKVKDFLHSQGKQKYTLPLYRAMWGGSEATRALAMETFSATAPQLHVNVQNYVKKILGLG
;
A
#
# COMPACT_ATOMS: atom_id res chain seq x y z
N MET A 1 -5.61 -5.08 19.96
CA MET A 1 -4.77 -5.89 19.07
C MET A 1 -3.30 -5.59 19.36
N ARG A 2 -2.93 -5.65 20.64
CA ARG A 2 -1.67 -5.10 21.18
C ARG A 2 -0.40 -5.58 20.44
N PRO A 3 -0.25 -6.87 20.05
CA PRO A 3 0.94 -7.32 19.32
C PRO A 3 1.11 -6.64 17.95
N ALA A 4 0.01 -6.31 17.26
CA ALA A 4 0.08 -5.60 15.99
C ALA A 4 0.44 -4.13 16.15
N ASP A 5 -0.03 -3.51 17.24
CA ASP A 5 0.33 -2.13 17.60
C ASP A 5 1.83 -2.06 17.93
N GLU A 6 2.32 -2.94 18.81
CA GLU A 6 3.73 -3.05 19.20
C GLU A 6 4.64 -3.31 18.00
N LEU A 7 4.28 -4.26 17.14
CA LEU A 7 5.07 -4.55 15.93
C LEU A 7 5.10 -3.36 14.98
N ALA A 8 4.00 -2.61 14.84
CA ALA A 8 3.99 -1.41 14.00
C ALA A 8 4.88 -0.29 14.56
N GLU A 9 4.98 -0.14 15.88
CA GLU A 9 5.94 0.79 16.51
C GLU A 9 7.39 0.36 16.21
N LEU A 10 7.70 -0.94 16.35
CA LEU A 10 9.04 -1.44 16.06
C LEU A 10 9.48 -1.17 14.63
N TRP A 11 8.57 -1.27 13.66
CA TRP A 11 8.85 -0.95 12.25
C TRP A 11 8.91 0.55 11.93
N ALA A 12 8.31 1.39 12.77
CA ALA A 12 8.35 2.85 12.63
C ALA A 12 9.58 3.48 13.30
N ALA A 13 10.33 2.74 14.10
CA ALA A 13 11.51 3.23 14.78
C ALA A 13 12.65 3.62 13.82
N ASP A 14 13.38 4.69 14.17
CA ASP A 14 14.57 5.16 13.42
C ASP A 14 15.68 4.11 13.37
N SER A 15 15.83 3.34 14.44
CA SER A 15 16.74 2.21 14.53
C SER A 15 15.95 0.94 14.84
N LEU A 16 15.97 -0.01 13.91
CA LEU A 16 15.21 -1.25 14.04
C LEU A 16 15.83 -2.18 15.09
N ASN A 17 15.05 -2.51 16.11
CA ASN A 17 15.36 -3.62 17.00
C ASN A 17 14.92 -4.94 16.34
N MET A 18 15.82 -5.54 15.55
CA MET A 18 15.52 -6.76 14.80
C MET A 18 15.22 -7.95 15.73
N GLU A 19 15.85 -8.03 16.90
CA GLU A 19 15.57 -9.10 17.88
C GLU A 19 14.12 -9.03 18.36
N ALA A 20 13.64 -7.84 18.72
CA ALA A 20 12.24 -7.65 19.13
C ALA A 20 11.24 -7.88 17.99
N ILE A 21 11.61 -7.50 16.76
CA ILE A 21 10.79 -7.73 15.56
C ILE A 21 10.68 -9.24 15.26
N GLU A 22 11.79 -9.97 15.34
CA GLU A 22 11.85 -11.41 15.08
C GLU A 22 11.16 -12.23 16.18
N ALA A 23 11.16 -11.73 17.42
CA ALA A 23 10.41 -12.32 18.53
C ALA A 23 8.87 -12.24 18.34
N MET A 24 8.38 -11.36 17.47
CA MET A 24 6.95 -11.25 17.16
C MET A 24 6.54 -12.27 16.09
N ASP A 25 6.05 -13.43 16.54
CA ASP A 25 5.52 -14.44 15.62
C ASP A 25 4.15 -14.04 15.02
N ILE A 26 4.18 -13.71 13.72
CA ILE A 26 2.98 -13.38 12.95
C ILE A 26 2.48 -14.52 12.04
N THR A 27 3.12 -15.71 12.08
CA THR A 27 2.78 -16.82 11.18
C THR A 27 1.33 -17.27 11.36
N GLY A 28 0.88 -17.35 12.62
CA GLY A 28 -0.48 -17.67 13.02
C GLY A 28 -1.51 -16.57 12.79
N TRP A 29 -1.11 -15.36 12.39
CA TRP A 29 -2.05 -14.26 12.21
C TRP A 29 -3.01 -14.51 11.07
N ARG A 30 -4.30 -14.26 11.35
CA ARG A 30 -5.38 -14.27 10.39
C ARG A 30 -5.34 -12.98 9.54
N THR A 31 -6.02 -13.00 8.39
CA THR A 31 -6.03 -11.87 7.45
C THR A 31 -6.45 -10.56 8.11
N TYR A 32 -7.46 -10.57 8.98
CA TYR A 32 -7.92 -9.33 9.64
C TYR A 32 -6.87 -8.75 10.60
N GLN A 33 -6.04 -9.59 11.23
CA GLN A 33 -4.94 -9.13 12.10
C GLN A 33 -3.81 -8.52 11.27
N LEU A 34 -3.48 -9.14 10.13
CA LEU A 34 -2.52 -8.57 9.17
C LEU A 34 -3.02 -7.26 8.56
N VAL A 35 -4.32 -7.18 8.23
CA VAL A 35 -4.98 -5.96 7.78
C VAL A 35 -4.83 -4.86 8.83
N TYR A 36 -5.16 -5.16 10.09
CA TYR A 36 -5.03 -4.19 11.17
C TYR A 36 -3.58 -3.74 11.38
N PHE A 37 -2.63 -4.67 11.38
CA PHE A 37 -1.20 -4.33 11.43
C PHE A 37 -0.79 -3.38 10.30
N LEU A 38 -1.20 -3.65 9.07
CA LEU A 38 -0.91 -2.75 7.94
C LEU A 38 -1.61 -1.40 8.07
N ASP A 39 -2.81 -1.35 8.66
CA ASP A 39 -3.47 -0.07 8.97
C ASP A 39 -2.64 0.75 9.96
N GLN A 40 -2.07 0.11 11.00
CA GLN A 40 -1.16 0.78 11.94
C GLN A 40 0.12 1.27 11.26
N VAL A 41 0.76 0.43 10.43
CA VAL A 41 1.94 0.81 9.66
C VAL A 41 1.64 1.97 8.69
N LEU A 42 0.46 1.97 8.06
CA LEU A 42 0.03 3.01 7.15
C LEU A 42 -0.21 4.36 7.87
N GLN A 43 -0.73 4.33 9.10
CA GLN A 43 -0.88 5.53 9.93
C GLN A 43 0.48 6.14 10.28
N LYS A 44 1.48 5.29 10.56
CA LYS A 44 2.85 5.70 10.90
C LYS A 44 3.70 6.07 9.68
N SER A 45 3.26 5.73 8.48
CA SER A 45 3.98 6.03 7.25
C SER A 45 3.95 7.54 6.91
N PRO A 46 5.06 8.11 6.37
CA PRO A 46 6.28 7.41 5.93
C PRO A 46 7.14 6.90 7.10
N LEU A 47 7.63 5.68 6.96
CA LEU A 47 8.61 5.08 7.87
C LEU A 47 10.03 5.54 7.49
N PRO A 48 11.00 5.41 8.41
CA PRO A 48 12.41 5.65 8.10
C PRO A 48 12.92 4.87 6.89
N GLU A 49 13.93 5.42 6.22
CA GLU A 49 14.45 4.88 4.96
C GLU A 49 14.86 3.41 5.09
N GLY A 50 14.41 2.58 4.15
CA GLY A 50 14.74 1.16 4.11
C GLY A 50 13.88 0.27 5.01
N ASN A 51 13.11 0.81 5.97
CA ASN A 51 12.26 0.00 6.86
C ASN A 51 11.19 -0.76 6.08
N VAL A 52 10.46 -0.10 5.18
CA VAL A 52 9.44 -0.76 4.32
C VAL A 52 10.07 -1.86 3.45
N LYS A 53 11.29 -1.65 2.94
CA LYS A 53 12.01 -2.65 2.13
C LYS A 53 12.38 -3.88 2.97
N ARG A 54 12.79 -3.70 4.22
CA ARG A 54 13.07 -4.80 5.16
C ARG A 54 11.78 -5.52 5.57
N LEU A 55 10.71 -4.79 5.88
CA LEU A 55 9.38 -5.35 6.19
C LEU A 55 8.88 -6.21 5.02
N SER A 56 9.00 -5.70 3.79
CA SER A 56 8.65 -6.42 2.55
C SER A 56 9.35 -7.78 2.44
N LYS A 57 10.66 -7.81 2.76
CA LYS A 57 11.47 -9.04 2.73
C LYS A 57 11.10 -10.01 3.85
N MET A 58 10.86 -9.49 5.05
CA MET A 58 10.57 -10.32 6.23
C MET A 58 9.18 -10.95 6.17
N TYR A 59 8.19 -10.25 5.61
CA TYR A 59 6.81 -10.74 5.55
C TYR A 59 6.29 -10.93 4.12
N PRO A 60 6.76 -11.97 3.38
CA PRO A 60 6.22 -12.31 2.05
C PRO A 60 4.70 -12.58 2.04
N LYS A 61 4.14 -13.06 3.15
CA LYS A 61 2.67 -13.25 3.33
C LYS A 61 1.89 -11.94 3.19
N ILE A 62 2.54 -10.80 3.39
CA ILE A 62 2.01 -9.46 3.15
C ILE A 62 2.45 -8.97 1.77
N SER A 63 3.76 -8.90 1.51
CA SER A 63 4.31 -8.20 0.33
C SER A 63 4.04 -8.91 -1.00
N LYS A 64 3.67 -10.19 -0.96
CA LYS A 64 3.26 -11.02 -2.11
C LYS A 64 1.80 -11.51 -1.99
N ALA A 65 1.03 -10.93 -1.08
CA ALA A 65 -0.35 -11.33 -0.85
C ALA A 65 -1.21 -11.20 -2.11
N GLN A 66 -2.11 -12.18 -2.35
CA GLN A 66 -3.15 -12.07 -3.38
C GLN A 66 -4.45 -11.49 -2.82
N ASN A 67 -4.62 -11.48 -1.50
CA ASN A 67 -5.80 -10.93 -0.84
C ASN A 67 -5.89 -9.41 -1.09
N ALA A 68 -7.03 -8.95 -1.64
CA ALA A 68 -7.20 -7.56 -2.04
C ALA A 68 -7.14 -6.55 -0.88
N GLU A 69 -7.56 -6.93 0.34
CA GLU A 69 -7.49 -6.04 1.50
C GLU A 69 -6.04 -5.79 1.94
N LEU A 70 -5.20 -6.83 1.89
CA LEU A 70 -3.76 -6.71 2.15
C LEU A 70 -3.06 -5.94 1.03
N ARG A 71 -3.36 -6.26 -0.24
CA ARG A 71 -2.78 -5.56 -1.40
C ARG A 71 -3.09 -4.08 -1.39
N LEU A 72 -4.33 -3.69 -1.06
CA LEU A 72 -4.72 -2.27 -0.95
C LEU A 72 -3.80 -1.53 0.02
N ARG A 73 -3.70 -2.01 1.26
CA ARG A 73 -2.92 -1.34 2.32
C ARG A 73 -1.44 -1.35 2.02
N TRP A 74 -0.93 -2.46 1.49
CA TRP A 74 0.46 -2.54 1.05
C TRP A 74 0.79 -1.53 -0.05
N CYS A 75 -0.10 -1.36 -1.04
CA CYS A 75 0.06 -0.34 -2.07
C CYS A 75 0.01 1.07 -1.48
N GLN A 76 -0.88 1.35 -0.52
CA GLN A 76 -0.91 2.65 0.15
C GLN A 76 0.37 2.93 0.95
N ILE A 77 0.95 1.92 1.60
CA ILE A 77 2.24 2.03 2.29
C ILE A 77 3.36 2.33 1.29
N ILE A 78 3.43 1.59 0.17
CA ILE A 78 4.40 1.86 -0.92
C ILE A 78 4.32 3.32 -1.37
N LEU A 79 3.11 3.81 -1.64
CA LEU A 79 2.87 5.18 -2.11
C LEU A 79 3.23 6.23 -1.06
N LYS A 80 2.79 6.06 0.19
CA LYS A 80 3.12 7.00 1.28
C LYS A 80 4.62 7.10 1.56
N ASN A 81 5.37 6.04 1.29
CA ASN A 81 6.81 5.97 1.49
C ASN A 81 7.62 6.31 0.23
N ASN A 82 6.96 6.70 -0.87
CA ASN A 82 7.60 6.92 -2.19
C ASN A 82 8.56 5.78 -2.59
N LEU A 83 8.17 4.52 -2.34
CA LEU A 83 9.01 3.36 -2.64
C LEU A 83 8.92 2.99 -4.13
N GLU A 84 9.56 3.78 -4.98
CA GLU A 84 9.43 3.70 -6.45
C GLU A 84 9.74 2.31 -7.02
N ALA A 85 10.74 1.62 -6.44
CA ALA A 85 11.12 0.27 -6.83
C ALA A 85 9.97 -0.76 -6.73
N GLU A 86 8.89 -0.43 -6.02
CA GLU A 86 7.72 -1.28 -5.81
C GLU A 86 6.45 -0.72 -6.48
N TYR A 87 6.52 0.36 -7.27
CA TYR A 87 5.35 0.94 -7.96
C TYR A 87 4.69 -0.01 -8.95
N SER A 88 5.44 -0.97 -9.51
CA SER A 88 4.86 -2.04 -10.34
C SER A 88 3.75 -2.80 -9.62
N LYS A 89 3.88 -3.05 -8.31
CA LYS A 89 2.83 -3.71 -7.51
C LYS A 89 1.54 -2.90 -7.44
N VAL A 90 1.65 -1.56 -7.41
CA VAL A 90 0.50 -0.65 -7.43
C VAL A 90 -0.20 -0.72 -8.78
N LYS A 91 0.56 -0.65 -9.88
CA LYS A 91 0.04 -0.82 -11.24
C LYS A 91 -0.66 -2.16 -11.40
N ASP A 92 0.01 -3.25 -11.05
CA ASP A 92 -0.51 -4.61 -11.16
C ASP A 92 -1.81 -4.79 -10.38
N PHE A 93 -1.94 -4.17 -9.20
CA PHE A 93 -3.17 -4.24 -8.42
C PHE A 93 -4.32 -3.46 -9.08
N LEU A 94 -4.04 -2.27 -9.61
CA LEU A 94 -5.04 -1.47 -10.34
C LEU A 94 -5.41 -2.08 -11.70
N HIS A 95 -4.52 -2.83 -12.34
CA HIS A 95 -4.83 -3.62 -13.53
C HIS A 95 -5.70 -4.85 -13.22
N SER A 96 -5.51 -5.48 -12.06
CA SER A 96 -6.21 -6.72 -11.73
C SER A 96 -7.69 -6.56 -11.34
N GLN A 97 -8.16 -5.33 -11.09
CA GLN A 97 -9.54 -5.08 -10.63
C GLN A 97 -9.97 -3.62 -10.86
N GLY A 98 -11.30 -3.37 -10.86
CA GLY A 98 -11.87 -2.02 -11.03
C GLY A 98 -12.86 -1.59 -9.94
N LYS A 99 -12.82 -2.20 -8.74
CA LYS A 99 -13.74 -1.87 -7.65
C LYS A 99 -13.40 -0.50 -7.06
N GLN A 100 -14.40 0.37 -6.94
CA GLN A 100 -14.24 1.71 -6.38
C GLN A 100 -13.55 1.71 -5.00
N LYS A 101 -13.87 0.71 -4.14
CA LYS A 101 -13.26 0.53 -2.82
C LYS A 101 -11.73 0.45 -2.85
N TYR A 102 -11.14 -0.06 -3.92
CA TYR A 102 -9.68 -0.21 -4.04
C TYR A 102 -9.09 0.85 -4.97
N THR A 103 -9.75 1.11 -6.10
CA THR A 103 -9.28 2.04 -7.12
C THR A 103 -9.22 3.48 -6.60
N LEU A 104 -10.30 3.99 -5.99
CA LEU A 104 -10.37 5.41 -5.62
C LEU A 104 -9.37 5.79 -4.52
N PRO A 105 -9.20 5.02 -3.42
CA PRO A 105 -8.20 5.34 -2.41
C PRO A 105 -6.77 5.37 -2.96
N LEU A 106 -6.42 4.49 -3.90
CA LEU A 106 -5.08 4.48 -4.50
C LEU A 106 -4.85 5.66 -5.44
N TYR A 107 -5.83 6.02 -6.28
CA TYR A 107 -5.71 7.24 -7.10
C TYR A 107 -5.61 8.50 -6.24
N ARG A 108 -6.34 8.59 -5.12
CA ARG A 108 -6.19 9.70 -4.18
C ARG A 108 -4.81 9.71 -3.52
N ALA A 109 -4.31 8.55 -3.09
CA ALA A 109 -2.98 8.44 -2.48
C ALA A 109 -1.87 8.84 -3.48
N MET A 110 -1.97 8.41 -4.73
CA MET A 110 -1.03 8.80 -5.77
C MET A 110 -1.12 10.29 -6.12
N TRP A 111 -2.33 10.84 -6.25
CA TRP A 111 -2.49 12.24 -6.66
C TRP A 111 -2.10 13.23 -5.55
N GLY A 112 -2.34 12.86 -4.29
CA GLY A 112 -1.90 13.62 -3.11
C GLY A 112 -0.43 13.45 -2.75
N GLY A 113 0.32 12.59 -3.45
CA GLY A 113 1.72 12.30 -3.19
C GLY A 113 2.70 13.16 -3.98
N SER A 114 3.89 12.60 -4.20
CA SER A 114 4.98 13.20 -5.00
C SER A 114 4.66 13.27 -6.49
N GLU A 115 5.46 14.03 -7.25
CA GLU A 115 5.37 14.08 -8.71
C GLU A 115 5.49 12.68 -9.34
N ALA A 116 6.39 11.83 -8.82
CA ALA A 116 6.53 10.45 -9.27
C ALA A 116 5.23 9.65 -9.11
N THR A 117 4.53 9.81 -7.98
CA THR A 117 3.24 9.15 -7.79
C THR A 117 2.12 9.74 -8.66
N ARG A 118 2.15 11.04 -8.98
CA ARG A 118 1.19 11.65 -9.91
C ARG A 118 1.41 11.14 -11.34
N ALA A 119 2.66 11.03 -11.78
CA ALA A 119 3.03 10.43 -13.06
C ALA A 119 2.56 8.97 -13.14
N LEU A 120 2.79 8.19 -12.06
CA LEU A 120 2.28 6.84 -11.92
C LEU A 120 0.76 6.77 -12.08
N ALA A 121 0.02 7.70 -11.47
CA ALA A 121 -1.44 7.75 -11.59
C ALA A 121 -1.89 7.98 -13.03
N MET A 122 -1.30 8.97 -13.72
CA MET A 122 -1.62 9.30 -15.11
C MET A 122 -1.34 8.12 -16.04
N GLU A 123 -0.16 7.51 -15.91
CA GLU A 123 0.24 6.34 -16.70
C GLU A 123 -0.71 5.16 -16.46
N THR A 124 -0.99 4.84 -15.20
CA THR A 124 -1.86 3.71 -14.83
C THR A 124 -3.29 3.94 -15.30
N PHE A 125 -3.80 5.18 -15.22
CA PHE A 125 -5.15 5.48 -15.68
C PHE A 125 -5.25 5.37 -17.20
N SER A 126 -4.28 5.87 -17.93
CA SER A 126 -4.24 5.72 -19.39
C SER A 126 -4.29 4.25 -19.82
N ALA A 127 -3.59 3.37 -19.09
CA ALA A 127 -3.56 1.93 -19.39
C ALA A 127 -4.85 1.18 -18.98
N THR A 128 -5.51 1.60 -17.90
CA THR A 128 -6.65 0.87 -17.31
C THR A 128 -8.02 1.46 -17.66
N ALA A 129 -8.11 2.74 -18.05
CA ALA A 129 -9.36 3.44 -18.27
C ALA A 129 -10.35 2.70 -19.20
N PRO A 130 -9.95 2.12 -20.34
CA PRO A 130 -10.87 1.40 -21.22
C PRO A 130 -11.57 0.19 -20.58
N GLN A 131 -10.96 -0.39 -19.55
CA GLN A 131 -11.45 -1.59 -18.86
C GLN A 131 -12.30 -1.25 -17.62
N LEU A 132 -12.24 0.00 -17.16
CA LEU A 132 -12.97 0.45 -15.98
C LEU A 132 -14.42 0.77 -16.32
N HIS A 133 -15.34 0.49 -15.39
CA HIS A 133 -16.72 0.96 -15.50
C HIS A 133 -16.75 2.50 -15.58
N VAL A 134 -17.65 3.05 -16.40
CA VAL A 134 -17.74 4.51 -16.69
C VAL A 134 -17.79 5.38 -15.43
N ASN A 135 -18.54 4.97 -14.40
CA ASN A 135 -18.58 5.69 -13.12
C ASN A 135 -17.21 5.74 -12.43
N VAL A 136 -16.44 4.64 -12.46
CA VAL A 136 -15.09 4.60 -11.88
C VAL A 136 -14.17 5.52 -12.66
N GLN A 137 -14.23 5.49 -14.01
CA GLN A 137 -13.47 6.40 -14.85
C GLN A 137 -13.77 7.86 -14.51
N ASN A 138 -15.05 8.22 -14.37
CA ASN A 138 -15.47 9.59 -14.05
C ASN A 138 -14.95 10.04 -12.68
N TYR A 139 -14.97 9.16 -11.67
CA TYR A 139 -14.38 9.49 -10.37
C TYR A 139 -12.87 9.65 -10.44
N VAL A 140 -12.16 8.80 -11.20
CA VAL A 140 -10.70 8.92 -11.36
C VAL A 140 -10.35 10.19 -12.14
N LYS A 141 -11.07 10.52 -13.23
CA LYS A 141 -10.87 11.78 -13.97
C LYS A 141 -11.02 13.00 -13.06
N LYS A 142 -12.03 13.02 -12.18
CA LYS A 142 -12.19 14.08 -11.18
C LYS A 142 -11.01 14.17 -10.21
N ILE A 143 -10.46 13.04 -9.76
CA ILE A 143 -9.26 13.02 -8.92
C ILE A 143 -8.07 13.61 -9.68
N LEU A 144 -7.89 13.23 -10.95
CA LEU A 144 -6.76 13.65 -11.80
C LEU A 144 -6.90 15.07 -12.37
N GLY A 145 -8.01 15.78 -12.11
CA GLY A 145 -8.27 17.10 -12.70
C GLY A 145 -8.52 17.08 -14.22
N LEU A 146 -9.01 15.96 -14.76
CA LEU A 146 -9.29 15.76 -16.20
C LEU A 146 -10.79 15.92 -16.55
N GLY A 147 -11.54 16.65 -15.73
CA GLY A 147 -13.00 16.78 -15.81
C GLY A 147 -13.46 18.19 -16.08
#